data_AF-A0A543IQ12-F1
#
_entry.id   AF-A0A543IQ12-F1
#
_cell.length_a   1.000
_cell.length_b   1.000
_cell.length_c   1.000
_cell.angle_alpha   90.00
_cell.angle_beta   90.00
_cell.angle_gamma   90.00
#
_symmetry.space_group_name_H-M   'P 1'
#
loop_
_entity.id
_entity.type
_entity.pdbx_description
1 polymer ?
#
loop_
_entity_poly.entity_id
_entity_poly.type
_entity_poly.pdbx_seq_one_letter_code
_entity_poly.pdbx_strand_id
1 'polypeptide(L)'
;MLIPCFACEARFTPDEYFAACHDYHRGRDLVAWTCPRCGNRDELRVLPGELGFGYPSRGRFTVEDRFRVPGLRRRRAELRLDISLDKRVWRVPSRTAQPARCGA
;
A
#
# COMPACT_ATOMS: atom_id res chain seq x y z
N MET A 1 14.06 -4.29 10.97
CA MET A 1 13.64 -4.84 9.66
C MET A 1 13.54 -3.71 8.66
N LEU A 2 13.96 -3.94 7.42
CA LEU A 2 13.86 -2.96 6.34
C LEU A 2 13.05 -3.56 5.19
N ILE A 3 12.19 -2.74 4.58
CA ILE A 3 11.32 -3.14 3.49
C ILE A 3 11.96 -2.70 2.17
N PRO A 4 12.18 -3.60 1.21
CA PRO A 4 12.86 -3.26 -0.04
C PRO A 4 11.91 -2.59 -1.04
N CYS A 5 12.49 -1.75 -1.91
CA CYS A 5 11.96 -1.51 -3.25
C CYS A 5 12.45 -2.63 -4.17
N PHE A 6 11.55 -3.37 -4.80
CA PHE A 6 11.95 -4.44 -5.72
C PHE A 6 12.50 -3.93 -7.06
N ALA A 7 12.34 -2.64 -7.39
CA ALA A 7 12.85 -2.04 -8.62
C ALA A 7 14.28 -1.50 -8.49
N CYS A 8 14.66 -0.94 -7.33
CA CYS A 8 15.98 -0.30 -7.15
C CYS A 8 16.77 -0.80 -5.94
N GLU A 9 16.27 -1.85 -5.27
CA GLU A 9 16.88 -2.54 -4.12
C GLU A 9 17.11 -1.67 -2.87
N ALA A 10 16.69 -0.40 -2.91
CA ALA A 10 16.71 0.48 -1.75
C ALA A 10 15.88 -0.09 -0.61
N ARG A 11 16.36 0.08 0.61
CA ARG A 11 15.75 -0.48 1.81
C ARG A 11 15.29 0.64 2.73
N PHE A 12 14.05 0.55 3.17
CA PHE A 12 13.39 1.60 3.95
C PHE A 12 13.00 1.07 5.32
N THR A 13 13.06 1.93 6.33
CA THR A 13 12.40 1.66 7.61
C THR A 13 10.88 1.57 7.41
N PRO A 14 10.14 0.92 8.31
CA PRO A 14 8.67 0.92 8.23
C PRO A 14 8.09 2.34 8.19
N ASP A 15 8.71 3.29 8.88
CA ASP A 15 8.23 4.67 8.91
C ASP A 15 8.35 5.36 7.56
N GLU A 16 9.52 5.28 6.92
CA GLU A 16 9.75 5.80 5.57
C GLU A 16 8.86 5.10 4.54
N TYR A 17 8.74 3.77 4.64
CA TYR A 17 7.98 2.98 3.69
C TYR A 17 6.49 3.29 3.76
N PHE A 18 5.89 3.25 4.96
CA PHE A 18 4.46 3.47 5.13
C PHE A 18 4.06 4.94 5.04
N ALA A 19 4.97 5.89 5.31
CA ALA A 19 4.73 7.31 5.02
C ALA A 19 4.61 7.59 3.51
N ALA A 20 5.23 6.76 2.66
CA ALA A 20 5.15 6.86 1.20
C ALA A 20 3.95 6.11 0.61
N CYS A 21 3.08 5.52 1.44
CA CYS A 21 1.81 4.93 0.98
C CYS A 21 0.75 6.01 0.74
N HIS A 22 0.02 5.90 -0.36
CA HIS A 22 -1.04 6.84 -0.75
C HIS A 22 -2.15 6.13 -1.54
N ASP A 23 -3.19 6.88 -1.91
CA ASP A 23 -4.29 6.44 -2.78
C ASP A 23 -4.90 5.07 -2.42
N TYR A 24 -5.42 4.89 -1.20
CA TYR A 24 -6.05 3.62 -0.84
C TYR A 24 -7.27 3.34 -1.75
N HIS A 25 -7.19 2.30 -2.57
CA HIS A 25 -8.26 1.87 -3.45
C HIS A 25 -9.23 0.95 -2.70
N ARG A 26 -10.19 1.56 -1.99
CA ARG A 26 -11.19 0.85 -1.17
C ARG A 26 -11.90 -0.31 -1.88
N GLY A 27 -12.26 -0.15 -3.15
CA GLY A 27 -12.97 -1.19 -3.93
C GLY A 27 -12.14 -2.46 -4.22
N ARG A 28 -10.82 -2.33 -4.35
CA ARG A 28 -9.89 -3.44 -4.63
C ARG A 28 -9.06 -3.85 -3.42
N ASP A 29 -9.14 -3.05 -2.36
CA ASP A 29 -8.40 -3.21 -1.13
C ASP A 29 -6.88 -3.24 -1.38
N LEU A 30 -6.41 -2.22 -2.10
CA LEU A 30 -5.01 -1.99 -2.48
C LEU A 30 -4.56 -0.60 -2.05
N VAL A 31 -3.28 -0.48 -1.78
CA VAL A 31 -2.60 0.77 -1.45
C VAL A 31 -1.56 1.04 -2.52
N ALA A 32 -1.51 2.27 -3.03
CA ALA A 32 -0.40 2.68 -3.88
C ALA A 32 0.80 3.02 -2.99
N TRP A 33 1.99 2.71 -3.48
CA TRP A 33 3.24 3.10 -2.86
C TRP A 33 4.18 3.61 -3.93
N THR A 34 4.82 4.76 -3.69
CA THR A 34 5.81 5.31 -4.60
C THR A 34 7.16 5.34 -3.90
N CYS A 35 8.14 4.64 -4.46
CA CYS A 35 9.49 4.57 -3.92
C CYS A 35 10.10 5.97 -3.76
N PRO A 36 10.45 6.41 -2.54
CA PRO A 36 11.06 7.72 -2.32
C PRO A 36 12.41 7.92 -3.01
N ARG A 37 13.09 6.83 -3.39
CA ARG A 37 14.41 6.88 -4.02
C ARG A 37 14.37 6.89 -5.54
N CYS A 38 13.59 6.02 -6.18
CA CYS A 38 13.59 5.86 -7.64
C CYS A 38 12.27 6.21 -8.33
N GLY A 39 11.22 6.54 -7.57
CA GLY A 39 9.90 6.85 -8.13
C GLY A 39 9.12 5.63 -8.65
N ASN A 40 9.61 4.40 -8.48
CA ASN A 40 8.83 3.21 -8.82
C ASN A 40 7.49 3.22 -8.10
N ARG A 41 6.42 2.97 -8.84
CA ARG A 41 5.06 2.94 -8.31
C ARG A 41 4.56 1.50 -8.30
N ASP A 42 4.21 1.02 -7.11
CA ASP A 42 3.59 -0.29 -6.91
C ASP A 42 2.18 -0.16 -6.34
N GLU A 43 1.35 -1.16 -6.62
CA GLU A 43 0.12 -1.42 -5.86
C GLU A 43 0.35 -2.65 -4.97
N LEU A 44 0.06 -2.51 -3.68
CA LEU A 44 0.28 -3.57 -2.71
C LEU A 44 -0.96 -3.82 -1.84
N ARG A 45 -1.04 -5.02 -1.28
CA ARG A 45 -2.03 -5.38 -0.27
C ARG A 45 -1.37 -5.47 1.09
N VAL A 46 -1.85 -4.68 2.04
CA VAL A 46 -1.47 -4.84 3.45
C VAL A 46 -2.22 -6.05 4.00
N LEU A 47 -1.51 -7.01 4.59
CA LEU A 47 -2.04 -8.22 5.21
C LEU A 47 -1.58 -8.29 6.68
N PRO A 48 -2.24 -9.06 7.56
CA PRO A 48 -1.72 -9.31 8.89
C PRO A 48 -0.32 -9.94 8.83
N GLY A 49 0.68 -9.22 9.33
CA GLY A 49 2.07 -9.66 9.36
C GLY A 49 2.82 -9.62 8.03
N GLU A 50 2.21 -9.17 6.93
CA GLU A 50 2.78 -9.29 5.57
C GLU A 50 2.38 -8.15 4.64
N LEU A 51 3.23 -7.85 3.65
CA LEU A 51 2.88 -7.08 2.46
C LEU A 51 2.76 -8.03 1.27
N GLY A 52 1.62 -7.99 0.59
CA GLY A 52 1.38 -8.74 -0.63
C GLY A 52 1.62 -7.90 -1.87
N PHE A 53 2.49 -8.38 -2.76
CA PHE A 53 2.78 -7.81 -4.07
C PHE A 53 2.19 -8.69 -5.17
N GLY A 54 1.82 -8.08 -6.29
CA GLY A 54 1.27 -8.81 -7.42
C GLY A 54 0.66 -7.87 -8.44
N TYR A 55 -0.23 -8.40 -9.29
CA TYR A 55 -0.82 -7.66 -10.39
C TYR A 55 -2.34 -7.81 -10.46
N PRO A 56 -3.03 -6.86 -11.12
CA PRO A 56 -4.43 -7.02 -11.48
C PRO A 56 -4.59 -8.17 -12.48
N SER A 57 -5.36 -9.20 -12.13
CA SER A 57 -5.71 -10.33 -13.01
C SER A 57 -7.22 -10.51 -13.05
N ARG A 58 -7.82 -10.43 -14.24
CA ARG A 58 -9.27 -10.65 -14.48
C ARG A 58 -10.19 -9.88 -13.50
N GLY A 59 -9.86 -8.63 -13.20
CA GLY A 59 -10.64 -7.77 -12.30
C GLY A 59 -10.42 -8.01 -10.79
N ARG A 60 -9.50 -8.91 -10.41
CA ARG A 60 -9.09 -9.15 -9.02
C ARG A 60 -7.59 -8.90 -8.87
N PHE A 61 -7.15 -8.49 -7.69
CA PHE A 61 -5.72 -8.43 -7.38
C PHE A 61 -5.26 -9.77 -6.80
N THR A 62 -4.32 -10.41 -7.48
CA THR A 62 -3.71 -11.65 -7.04
C THR A 62 -2.37 -11.33 -6.40
N VAL A 63 -2.19 -11.77 -5.15
CA VAL A 63 -0.90 -11.65 -4.46
C VAL A 63 -0.04 -12.82 -4.89
N GLU A 64 1.11 -12.53 -5.49
CA GLU A 64 2.07 -13.54 -5.94
C GLU A 64 3.27 -13.64 -5.01
N ASP A 65 3.77 -12.49 -4.53
CA ASP A 65 4.89 -12.44 -3.62
C ASP A 65 4.49 -11.78 -2.29
N ARG A 66 5.13 -12.21 -1.22
CA ARG A 66 4.87 -11.72 0.13
C ARG A 66 6.15 -11.36 0.85
N PHE A 67 6.18 -10.14 1.38
CA PHE A 67 7.23 -9.69 2.27
C PHE A 67 6.74 -9.72 3.71
N ARG A 68 7.42 -10.46 4.59
CA ARG A 68 7.03 -10.55 6.01
C ARG A 68 7.33 -9.23 6.72
N VAL A 69 6.34 -8.74 7.45
CA VAL A 69 6.41 -7.58 8.34
C VAL A 69 5.76 -7.98 9.67
N PRO A 70 6.48 -8.68 10.57
CA PRO A 70 5.90 -9.19 11.81
C PRO A 70 5.24 -8.08 12.63
N GLY A 71 4.03 -8.33 13.15
CA GLY A 71 3.26 -7.35 13.92
C GLY A 71 2.45 -6.36 13.07
N LEU A 72 2.59 -6.38 11.74
CA LEU A 72 1.81 -5.53 10.84
C LEU A 72 0.32 -5.84 10.96
N ARG A 73 -0.48 -4.80 11.11
CA ARG A 73 -1.93 -4.84 11.20
C ARG A 73 -2.51 -3.78 10.28
N ARG A 74 -3.79 -3.97 9.98
CA ARG A 74 -4.58 -3.04 9.19
C ARG A 74 -5.99 -2.93 9.73
N ARG A 75 -6.55 -1.75 9.61
CA ARG A 75 -7.96 -1.47 9.87
C ARG A 75 -8.51 -0.64 8.73
N ARG A 76 -9.52 -1.18 8.06
CA ARG A 76 -10.27 -0.44 7.05
C ARG A 76 -11.26 0.49 7.74
N ALA A 77 -11.22 1.77 7.39
CA ALA A 77 -12.23 2.76 7.76
C ALA A 77 -12.97 3.20 6.49
N GLU A 78 -13.97 4.06 6.65
CA GLU A 78 -14.84 4.47 5.54
C GLU A 78 -14.06 5.16 4.41
N LEU A 79 -13.20 6.11 4.76
CA LEU A 79 -12.46 6.98 3.82
C LEU A 79 -10.94 6.81 3.90
N ARG A 80 -10.45 5.73 4.53
CA ARG A 80 -9.01 5.48 4.69
C ARG A 80 -8.70 4.04 5.08
N LEU A 81 -7.43 3.68 4.93
CA LEU A 81 -6.83 2.51 5.56
C LEU A 81 -5.89 2.97 6.68
N ASP A 82 -6.08 2.46 7.89
CA ASP A 82 -5.13 2.61 8.98
C ASP A 82 -4.20 1.40 8.98
N ILE A 83 -2.91 1.61 8.74
CA ILE A 83 -1.84 0.61 8.81
C ILE A 83 -1.16 0.78 10.16
N SER A 84 -0.98 -0.29 10.92
CA SER A 84 -0.30 -0.21 12.22
C SER A 84 0.79 -1.25 12.37
N LEU A 85 1.87 -0.84 13.03
CA LEU A 85 3.00 -1.69 13.40
C LEU A 85 3.49 -1.21 14.77
N ASP A 86 3.50 -2.12 15.74
CA ASP A 86 3.76 -1.82 17.14
C ASP A 86 2.88 -0.68 17.66
N LYS A 87 3.48 0.46 18.03
CA LYS A 87 2.81 1.65 18.56
C LYS A 87 2.52 2.72 17.49
N ARG A 88 2.93 2.49 16.24
CA ARG A 88 2.76 3.46 15.14
C ARG A 88 1.55 3.15 14.29
N VAL A 89 0.93 4.20 13.78
CA VAL A 89 -0.22 4.13 12.87
C VAL A 89 -0.02 5.12 11.74
N TRP A 90 -0.05 4.61 10.51
CA TRP A 90 -0.05 5.41 9.28
C TRP A 90 -1.46 5.37 8.69
N ARG A 91 -1.98 6.54 8.32
CA ARG A 91 -3.33 6.70 7.78
C ARG A 91 -3.22 7.00 6.31
N VAL A 92 -3.71 6.08 5.48
CA VAL A 92 -3.68 6.21 4.02
C VAL A 92 -5.08 6.62 3.56
N PRO A 93 -5.30 7.87 3.13
CA PRO A 93 -6.60 8.31 2.63
C PRO A 93 -7.04 7.45 1.45
N SER A 94 -8.33 7.14 1.38
CA SER A 94 -8.88 6.53 0.17
C SER A 94 -8.75 7.50 -0.97
N ARG A 95 -8.44 6.99 -2.17
CA ARG A 95 -8.75 7.72 -3.39
C ARG A 95 -10.27 7.88 -3.41
N THR A 96 -10.79 9.04 -2.99
CA THR A 96 -12.14 9.43 -3.41
C THR A 96 -12.09 9.34 -4.91
N ALA A 97 -12.95 8.51 -5.50
CA ALA A 97 -13.13 8.56 -6.94
C ALA A 97 -13.42 10.03 -7.24
N GLN A 98 -12.48 10.74 -7.86
CA GLN A 98 -12.84 11.96 -8.56
C GLN A 98 -14.03 11.54 -9.42
N PRO A 99 -15.20 12.21 -9.33
CA PRO A 99 -16.21 12.01 -10.34
C PRO A 99 -15.45 12.21 -11.65
N ALA A 100 -15.54 11.21 -12.55
CA ALA A 100 -15.01 11.36 -13.90
C ALA A 100 -15.46 12.75 -14.35
N ARG A 101 -14.51 13.63 -14.70
CA ARG A 101 -14.86 14.93 -15.26
C ARG A 101 -15.71 14.62 -16.49
N CYS A 102 -17.03 14.73 -16.37
CA CYS A 102 -17.90 14.83 -17.52
C CYS A 102 -17.51 16.16 -18.16
N GLY A 103 -16.69 16.09 -19.20
CA GLY A 103 -16.55 17.19 -20.13
C GLY A 103 -17.92 17.40 -20.77
N ALA A 104 -18.48 18.58 -20.53
CA ALA A 104 -19.52 19.17 -21.36
C ALA A 104 -18.85 20.18 -22.29
#